data_AF-A0A4R8SZ13-F1
#
_entry.id   AF-A0A4R8SZ13-F1
#
_cell.length_a   1.000
_cell.length_b   1.000
_cell.length_c   1.000
_cell.angle_alpha   90.00
_cell.angle_beta   90.00
_cell.angle_gamma   90.00
#
_symmetry.space_group_name_H-M   'P 1'
#
loop_
_entity.id
_entity.type
_entity.pdbx_description
1 polymer ?
#
loop_
_entity_poly.entity_id
_entity_poly.type
_entity_poly.pdbx_seq_one_letter_code
_entity_poly.pdbx_strand_id
1 'polypeptide(L)'
;MVTTRPGPDSRVAQVLLAAAGLLFTIAIGGLVITGHTTVRFSSDEAAEPYPLWMPLTSSLIVLLLTRLVPMRLAAIDPLADIGRERLTREVRVLVGAALAFPVLVVAAAVTGIPRDAVYSPIKVLMFLVIPLLAFRVLRGGVPQGPKARWTAPLDRTRLLAPIVPVVAWIALARLGPLAPPATSLASLPDPVTIAVASLITLLTAGVLEEVFYRGFLQTRLESLVGRWPAIATSSVLFAAMHIASHVRADTVAVDLATIVAVQGTFGVMQGYLWSRYRNIWAPIAIHIAVNLIYLDMLIS
;
A
#
# COMPACT_ATOMS: atom_id res chain seq x y z
N MET A 1 28.38 -18.86 -19.36
CA MET A 1 27.84 -17.58 -19.88
C MET A 1 26.90 -17.00 -18.84
N VAL A 2 27.32 -15.95 -18.14
CA VAL A 2 26.41 -15.15 -17.31
C VAL A 2 25.60 -14.31 -18.30
N THR A 3 24.40 -14.76 -18.65
CA THR A 3 23.45 -13.97 -19.42
C THR A 3 23.00 -12.83 -18.53
N THR A 4 23.70 -11.69 -18.63
CA THR A 4 23.25 -10.43 -18.06
C THR A 4 21.84 -10.16 -18.58
N ARG A 5 20.85 -10.10 -17.68
CA ARG A 5 19.46 -9.82 -18.04
C ARG A 5 19.41 -8.58 -18.94
N PRO A 6 18.62 -8.58 -20.03
CA PRO A 6 18.27 -7.34 -20.70
C PRO A 6 17.70 -6.38 -19.66
N GLY A 7 18.09 -5.11 -19.73
CA GLY A 7 17.59 -4.08 -18.84
C GLY A 7 16.04 -4.05 -18.78
N PRO A 8 15.45 -3.43 -17.75
CA PRO A 8 14.01 -3.20 -17.71
C PRO A 8 13.54 -2.61 -19.04
N ASP A 9 12.34 -3.02 -19.49
CA ASP A 9 11.76 -2.46 -20.73
C ASP A 9 11.58 -0.95 -20.54
N SER A 10 12.51 -0.19 -21.11
CA SER A 10 12.66 1.24 -20.83
C SER A 10 11.43 2.03 -21.24
N ARG A 11 10.73 1.60 -22.30
CA ARG A 11 9.53 2.28 -22.79
C ARG A 11 8.33 2.01 -21.89
N VAL A 12 8.08 0.75 -21.53
CA VAL A 12 7.00 0.39 -20.59
C VAL A 12 7.22 1.07 -19.24
N ALA A 13 8.46 1.04 -18.73
CA ALA A 13 8.86 1.72 -17.50
C ALA A 13 8.56 3.23 -17.53
N GLN A 14 8.94 3.91 -18.60
CA GLN A 14 8.68 5.34 -18.78
C GLN A 14 7.19 5.66 -18.85
N VAL A 15 6.40 4.88 -19.61
CA VAL A 15 4.96 5.08 -19.73
C VAL A 15 4.25 4.91 -18.39
N LEU A 16 4.58 3.84 -17.64
CA LEU A 16 3.99 3.62 -16.31
C LEU A 16 4.29 4.76 -15.35
N LEU A 17 5.55 5.22 -15.33
CA LEU A 17 5.96 6.32 -14.46
C LEU A 17 5.30 7.65 -14.86
N ALA A 18 5.25 7.96 -16.15
CA ALA A 18 4.62 9.18 -16.66
C ALA A 18 3.10 9.18 -16.41
N ALA A 19 2.43 8.06 -16.67
CA ALA A 19 0.99 7.92 -16.44
C ALA A 19 0.64 8.07 -14.95
N ALA A 20 1.39 7.42 -14.06
CA ALA A 20 1.20 7.59 -12.63
C ALA A 20 1.48 9.04 -12.18
N GLY A 21 2.59 9.65 -12.64
CA GLY A 21 2.93 11.03 -12.32
C GLY A 21 1.84 12.02 -12.76
N LEU A 22 1.28 11.83 -13.96
CA LEU A 22 0.16 12.61 -14.46
C LEU A 22 -1.09 12.43 -13.60
N LEU A 23 -1.42 11.18 -13.23
CA LEU A 23 -2.57 10.88 -12.37
C LEU A 23 -2.46 11.58 -11.00
N PHE A 24 -1.30 11.51 -10.34
CA PHE A 24 -1.06 12.21 -9.08
C PHE A 24 -1.17 13.73 -9.23
N THR A 25 -0.61 14.27 -10.31
CA THR A 25 -0.64 15.73 -10.59
C THR A 25 -2.07 16.21 -10.81
N ILE A 26 -2.86 15.49 -11.62
CA ILE A 26 -4.27 15.83 -11.88
C ILE A 26 -5.09 15.70 -10.60
N ALA A 27 -4.91 14.63 -9.82
CA ALA A 27 -5.67 14.41 -8.60
C ALA A 27 -5.40 15.49 -7.55
N ILE A 28 -4.13 15.71 -7.18
CA ILE A 28 -3.76 16.68 -6.14
C ILE A 28 -4.02 18.11 -6.62
N GLY A 29 -3.63 18.43 -7.85
CA GLY A 29 -3.85 19.75 -8.45
C GLY A 29 -5.34 20.06 -8.60
N GLY A 30 -6.14 19.10 -9.04
CA GLY A 30 -7.59 19.23 -9.17
C GLY A 30 -8.27 19.51 -7.84
N LEU A 31 -7.91 18.79 -6.78
CA LEU A 31 -8.43 19.05 -5.43
C LEU A 31 -8.10 20.46 -4.94
N VAL A 32 -6.86 20.91 -5.13
CA VAL A 32 -6.43 22.26 -4.75
C VAL A 32 -7.16 23.34 -5.54
N ILE A 33 -7.23 23.20 -6.87
CA ILE A 33 -7.87 24.19 -7.76
C ILE A 33 -9.38 24.31 -7.47
N THR A 34 -10.04 23.20 -7.14
CA THR A 34 -11.48 23.16 -6.86
C THR A 34 -11.83 23.46 -5.41
N GLY A 35 -10.85 23.73 -4.54
CA GLY A 35 -11.06 24.05 -3.13
C GLY A 35 -11.35 22.85 -2.22
N HIS A 36 -11.25 21.61 -2.73
CA HIS A 36 -11.44 20.38 -1.96
C HIS A 36 -10.16 19.98 -1.21
N THR A 37 -9.71 20.83 -0.28
CA THR A 37 -8.45 20.65 0.46
C THR A 37 -8.61 20.01 1.83
N THR A 38 -9.76 19.40 2.10
CA THR A 38 -10.05 18.67 3.34
C THR A 38 -10.33 17.22 3.03
N VAL A 39 -9.79 16.30 3.82
CA VAL A 39 -9.96 14.86 3.65
C VAL A 39 -10.46 14.22 4.93
N ARG A 40 -11.09 13.05 4.81
CA ARG A 40 -11.46 12.19 5.93
C ARG A 40 -10.55 10.97 5.91
N PHE A 41 -9.99 10.63 7.07
CA PHE A 41 -9.04 9.51 7.18
C PHE A 41 -9.75 8.15 7.34
N SER A 42 -10.93 8.17 7.94
CA SER A 42 -11.80 7.00 8.08
C SER A 42 -12.90 7.03 7.02
N SER A 43 -13.37 5.85 6.63
CA SER A 43 -14.61 5.70 5.86
C SER A 43 -15.88 6.00 6.69
N ASP A 44 -15.71 6.31 7.98
CA ASP A 44 -16.77 6.76 8.87
C ASP A 44 -17.15 8.23 8.57
N GLU A 45 -18.43 8.47 8.31
CA GLU A 45 -18.98 9.80 8.08
C GLU A 45 -18.88 10.71 9.31
N ALA A 46 -18.73 10.13 10.51
CA ALA A 46 -18.53 10.87 11.75
C ALA A 46 -17.08 11.38 11.92
N ALA A 47 -16.11 10.90 11.12
CA ALA A 47 -14.72 11.31 11.26
C ALA A 47 -14.52 12.77 10.82
N GLU A 48 -13.99 13.61 11.71
CA GLU A 48 -13.78 15.03 11.42
C GLU A 48 -12.83 15.23 10.23
N PRO A 49 -13.18 16.14 9.29
CA PRO A 49 -12.32 16.45 8.17
C PRO A 49 -11.06 17.17 8.65
N TYR A 50 -9.92 16.85 8.03
CA TYR A 50 -8.65 17.50 8.34
C TYR A 50 -7.89 17.89 7.06
N PRO A 51 -6.98 18.88 7.11
CA PRO A 51 -6.38 19.44 5.90
C PRO A 51 -5.54 18.44 5.10
N LEU A 52 -5.76 18.37 3.78
CA LEU A 52 -5.08 17.49 2.83
C LEU A 52 -3.54 17.61 2.88
N TRP A 53 -3.02 18.80 3.20
CA TRP A 53 -1.58 19.01 3.25
C TRP A 53 -0.91 18.23 4.39
N MET A 54 -1.61 17.89 5.48
CA MET A 54 -1.04 17.17 6.62
C MET A 54 -0.57 15.74 6.26
N PRO A 55 -1.42 14.84 5.70
CA PRO A 55 -0.98 13.50 5.33
C PRO A 55 0.06 13.52 4.21
N LEU A 56 -0.03 14.46 3.26
CA LEU A 56 0.97 14.65 2.22
C LEU A 56 2.33 15.05 2.81
N THR A 57 2.34 15.97 3.78
CA THR A 57 3.57 16.44 4.44
C THR A 57 4.22 15.33 5.25
N SER A 58 3.45 14.55 6.03
CA SER A 58 3.99 13.41 6.78
C SER A 58 4.65 12.38 5.85
N SER A 59 4.03 12.10 4.71
CA SER A 59 4.54 11.16 3.72
C SER A 59 5.83 11.67 3.07
N LEU A 60 5.89 12.97 2.74
CA LEU A 60 7.08 13.61 2.20
C LEU A 60 8.26 13.55 3.18
N ILE A 61 8.03 13.85 4.46
CA ILE A 61 9.07 13.78 5.50
C ILE A 61 9.64 12.36 5.58
N VAL A 62 8.79 11.33 5.58
CA VAL A 62 9.24 9.93 5.61
C VAL A 62 9.99 9.53 4.35
N LEU A 63 9.56 9.98 3.18
CA LEU A 63 10.27 9.76 1.92
C LEU A 63 11.69 10.35 1.99
N LEU A 64 11.84 11.57 2.53
CA LEU A 64 13.12 12.23 2.73
C LEU A 64 14.00 11.47 3.75
N LEU A 65 13.46 11.09 4.91
CA LEU A 65 14.19 10.32 5.91
C LEU A 65 14.65 8.96 5.36
N THR A 66 13.79 8.27 4.62
CA THR A 66 14.11 7.00 3.94
C THR A 66 15.23 7.16 2.92
N ARG A 67 15.32 8.32 2.26
CA ARG A 67 16.40 8.63 1.31
C ARG A 67 17.72 8.89 2.03
N LEU A 68 17.67 9.49 3.22
CA LEU A 68 18.82 9.98 3.98
C LEU A 68 19.39 8.94 4.95
N VAL A 69 18.63 7.93 5.37
CA VAL A 69 19.03 6.98 6.41
C VAL A 69 19.20 5.55 5.85
N PRO A 70 20.44 5.03 5.73
CA PRO A 70 21.63 5.80 5.42
C PRO A 70 21.56 6.36 3.99
N MET A 71 22.35 7.39 3.70
CA MET A 71 22.38 8.04 2.38
C MET A 71 22.77 7.08 1.24
N ARG A 72 23.57 6.05 1.56
CA ARG A 72 24.04 5.02 0.63
C ARG A 72 23.74 3.65 1.24
N LEU A 73 22.94 2.85 0.53
CA LEU A 73 22.74 1.43 0.84
C LEU A 73 22.36 0.75 -0.47
N ALA A 74 23.02 -0.37 -0.77
CA ALA A 74 22.90 -1.07 -2.05
C ALA A 74 21.45 -1.49 -2.34
N ALA A 75 21.07 -1.57 -3.61
CA ALA A 75 19.79 -2.18 -3.98
C ALA A 75 19.90 -3.71 -3.92
N ILE A 76 18.82 -4.37 -3.52
CA ILE A 76 18.69 -5.83 -3.57
C ILE A 76 17.48 -6.17 -4.44
N ASP A 77 17.70 -7.00 -5.46
CA ASP A 77 16.64 -7.69 -6.20
C ASP A 77 16.57 -9.15 -5.70
N PRO A 78 15.62 -9.50 -4.80
CA PRO A 78 15.50 -10.86 -4.28
C PRO A 78 15.01 -11.86 -5.33
N LEU A 79 14.56 -11.38 -6.50
CA LEU A 79 14.05 -12.20 -7.59
C LEU A 79 15.00 -12.19 -8.80
N ALA A 80 16.28 -11.83 -8.60
CA ALA A 80 17.33 -11.76 -9.62
C ALA A 80 17.58 -13.07 -10.39
N ASP A 81 17.20 -14.22 -9.81
CA ASP A 81 17.39 -15.54 -10.42
C ASP A 81 16.11 -16.11 -11.04
N ILE A 82 14.97 -15.40 -10.94
CA ILE A 82 13.69 -15.87 -11.47
C ILE A 82 13.51 -15.42 -12.93
N GLY A 83 13.10 -16.33 -13.81
CA GLY A 83 12.88 -16.01 -15.23
C GLY A 83 11.85 -14.90 -15.46
N ARG A 84 12.15 -13.95 -16.36
CA ARG A 84 11.29 -12.79 -16.70
C ARG A 84 9.88 -13.21 -17.13
N GLU A 85 9.76 -14.27 -17.93
CA GLU A 85 8.45 -14.77 -18.39
C GLU A 85 7.55 -15.19 -17.22
N ARG A 86 8.11 -15.96 -16.28
CA ARG A 86 7.40 -16.37 -15.07
C ARG A 86 6.99 -15.15 -14.24
N LEU A 87 7.90 -14.22 -13.98
CA LEU A 87 7.59 -12.99 -13.24
C LEU A 87 6.48 -12.19 -13.92
N THR A 88 6.49 -12.11 -15.25
CA THR A 88 5.45 -11.41 -16.02
C THR A 88 4.07 -12.05 -15.83
N ARG A 89 3.99 -13.39 -15.90
CA ARG A 89 2.74 -14.13 -15.63
C ARG A 89 2.26 -13.93 -14.19
N GLU A 90 3.17 -14.01 -13.21
CA GLU A 90 2.86 -13.77 -11.80
C GLU A 90 2.34 -12.34 -11.59
N VAL A 91 2.97 -11.32 -12.18
CA VAL A 91 2.51 -9.92 -12.11
C VAL A 91 1.13 -9.73 -12.74
N ARG A 92 0.84 -10.36 -13.89
CA ARG A 92 -0.50 -10.28 -14.51
C ARG A 92 -1.60 -10.77 -13.57
N VAL A 93 -1.37 -11.88 -12.87
CA VAL A 93 -2.33 -12.39 -11.88
C VAL A 93 -2.48 -11.42 -10.70
N LEU A 94 -1.37 -10.88 -10.18
CA LEU A 94 -1.40 -9.94 -9.06
C LEU A 94 -2.12 -8.63 -9.43
N VAL A 95 -1.84 -8.07 -10.60
CA VAL A 95 -2.54 -6.87 -11.10
C VAL A 95 -4.02 -7.18 -11.32
N GLY A 96 -4.34 -8.34 -11.90
CA GLY A 96 -5.73 -8.79 -12.07
C GLY A 96 -6.47 -8.89 -10.74
N ALA A 97 -5.86 -9.48 -9.72
CA ALA A 97 -6.45 -9.58 -8.38
C ALA A 97 -6.61 -8.21 -7.70
N ALA A 98 -5.63 -7.31 -7.85
CA ALA A 98 -5.69 -5.94 -7.33
C ALA A 98 -6.86 -5.13 -7.94
N LEU A 99 -7.09 -5.28 -9.25
CA LEU A 99 -8.18 -4.61 -9.97
C LEU A 99 -9.54 -5.28 -9.74
N ALA A 100 -9.57 -6.61 -9.62
CA ALA A 100 -10.80 -7.36 -9.38
C ALA A 100 -11.37 -7.10 -7.98
N PHE A 101 -10.52 -6.88 -6.97
CA PHE A 101 -10.96 -6.64 -5.59
C PHE A 101 -12.01 -5.53 -5.46
N PRO A 102 -11.75 -4.26 -5.84
CA PRO A 102 -12.74 -3.20 -5.67
C PRO A 102 -13.99 -3.44 -6.52
N VAL A 103 -13.84 -4.03 -7.72
CA VAL A 103 -14.97 -4.35 -8.61
C VAL A 103 -15.89 -5.38 -7.98
N LEU A 104 -15.35 -6.45 -7.41
CA LEU A 104 -16.14 -7.51 -6.77
C LEU A 104 -16.85 -7.02 -5.52
N VAL A 105 -16.21 -6.17 -4.71
CA VAL A 105 -16.85 -5.57 -3.53
C VAL A 105 -17.99 -4.64 -3.94
N VAL A 106 -17.79 -3.77 -4.93
CA VAL A 106 -18.86 -2.90 -5.45
C VAL A 106 -20.00 -3.71 -6.06
N ALA A 107 -19.70 -4.75 -6.85
CA ALA A 107 -20.71 -5.61 -7.44
C ALA A 107 -21.55 -6.33 -6.37
N ALA A 108 -20.92 -6.84 -5.30
CA ALA A 108 -21.62 -7.45 -4.18
C ALA A 108 -22.53 -6.44 -3.45
N ALA A 109 -22.06 -5.21 -3.25
CA ALA A 109 -22.88 -4.15 -2.66
C ALA A 109 -24.12 -3.82 -3.50
N VAL A 110 -23.99 -3.78 -4.84
CA VAL A 110 -25.13 -3.57 -5.75
C VAL A 110 -26.17 -4.70 -5.67
N THR A 111 -25.75 -5.93 -5.34
CA THR A 111 -26.67 -7.06 -5.09
C THR A 111 -27.33 -7.06 -3.71
N GLY A 112 -27.09 -6.03 -2.89
CA GLY A 112 -27.66 -5.91 -1.54
C GLY A 112 -26.94 -6.75 -0.49
N ILE A 113 -25.79 -7.36 -0.82
CA ILE A 113 -24.99 -8.09 0.18
C ILE A 113 -24.24 -7.06 1.04
N PRO A 114 -24.32 -7.17 2.38
CA PRO A 114 -23.60 -6.26 3.28
C PRO A 114 -22.09 -6.23 2.99
N ARG A 115 -21.51 -5.03 2.91
CA ARG A 115 -20.10 -4.81 2.55
C ARG A 115 -19.16 -5.52 3.52
N ASP A 116 -19.42 -5.44 4.81
CA ASP A 116 -18.67 -6.10 5.89
C ASP A 116 -18.62 -7.63 5.73
N ALA A 117 -19.69 -8.25 5.22
CA ALA A 117 -19.75 -9.68 4.97
C ALA A 117 -18.84 -10.14 3.82
N VAL A 118 -18.56 -9.26 2.84
CA VAL A 118 -17.80 -9.62 1.62
C VAL A 118 -16.41 -9.01 1.55
N TYR A 119 -16.17 -7.87 2.19
CA TYR A 119 -14.93 -7.11 2.07
C TYR A 119 -13.72 -7.95 2.48
N SER A 120 -13.70 -8.45 3.72
CA SER A 120 -12.57 -9.23 4.24
C SER A 120 -12.40 -10.57 3.51
N PRO A 121 -13.45 -11.37 3.24
CA PRO A 121 -13.32 -12.62 2.48
C PRO A 121 -12.79 -12.42 1.06
N ILE A 122 -13.34 -11.47 0.29
CA ILE A 122 -12.86 -11.18 -1.06
C ILE A 122 -11.40 -10.71 -1.01
N LYS A 123 -11.03 -9.88 -0.02
CA LYS A 123 -9.65 -9.42 0.15
C LYS A 123 -8.69 -10.56 0.41
N VAL A 124 -9.01 -11.48 1.32
CA VAL A 124 -8.17 -12.67 1.59
C VAL A 124 -8.06 -13.54 0.35
N LEU A 125 -9.14 -13.74 -0.38
CA LEU A 125 -9.14 -14.51 -1.63
C LEU A 125 -8.22 -13.86 -2.68
N MET A 126 -8.40 -12.57 -2.96
CA MET A 126 -7.68 -11.83 -3.99
C MET A 126 -6.21 -11.60 -3.61
N PHE A 127 -5.91 -11.28 -2.35
CA PHE A 127 -4.58 -10.82 -1.94
C PHE A 127 -3.70 -11.93 -1.34
N LEU A 128 -4.27 -13.08 -0.99
CA LEU A 128 -3.51 -14.21 -0.45
C LEU A 128 -3.74 -15.50 -1.25
N VAL A 129 -4.98 -15.98 -1.32
CA VAL A 129 -5.27 -17.32 -1.85
C VAL A 129 -4.92 -17.42 -3.34
N ILE A 130 -5.44 -16.53 -4.19
CA ILE A 130 -5.17 -16.50 -5.63
C ILE A 130 -3.67 -16.34 -5.91
N PRO A 131 -2.96 -15.37 -5.29
CA PRO A 131 -1.50 -15.23 -5.44
C PRO A 131 -0.73 -16.50 -5.09
N LEU A 132 -1.02 -17.14 -3.96
CA LEU A 132 -0.31 -18.35 -3.53
C LEU A 132 -0.57 -19.54 -4.47
N LEU A 133 -1.81 -19.71 -4.93
CA LEU A 133 -2.16 -20.71 -5.93
C LEU A 133 -1.45 -20.44 -7.27
N ALA A 134 -1.45 -19.19 -7.72
CA ALA A 134 -0.77 -18.79 -8.95
C ALA A 134 0.74 -19.04 -8.86
N PHE A 135 1.39 -18.70 -7.75
CA PHE A 135 2.82 -18.98 -7.56
C PHE A 135 3.12 -20.47 -7.55
N ARG A 136 2.20 -21.30 -7.01
CA ARG A 136 2.34 -22.76 -7.02
C ARG A 136 2.20 -23.33 -8.43
N VAL A 137 1.19 -22.90 -9.18
CA VAL A 137 0.90 -23.37 -10.55
C VAL A 137 1.98 -22.90 -11.53
N LEU A 138 2.36 -21.61 -11.49
CA LEU A 138 3.36 -21.02 -12.39
C LEU A 138 4.79 -21.48 -12.10
N ARG A 139 5.06 -22.08 -10.92
CA ARG A 139 6.30 -22.82 -10.65
C ARG A 139 6.33 -24.20 -11.36
N GLY A 140 5.21 -24.63 -11.96
CA GLY A 140 5.11 -25.87 -12.73
C GLY A 140 5.05 -27.13 -11.86
N GLY A 141 4.63 -27.02 -10.59
CA GLY A 141 4.55 -28.18 -9.69
C GLY A 141 5.89 -28.80 -9.27
N VAL A 142 7.02 -28.34 -9.84
CA VAL A 142 8.36 -28.86 -9.52
C VAL A 142 8.72 -28.52 -8.06
N PRO A 143 8.81 -29.51 -7.16
CA PRO A 143 9.05 -29.26 -5.74
C PRO A 143 10.39 -28.55 -5.47
N GLN A 144 11.36 -28.71 -6.37
CA GLN A 144 12.73 -28.19 -6.25
C GLN A 144 13.04 -26.93 -7.07
N GLY A 145 12.13 -26.43 -7.94
CA GLY A 145 12.40 -25.21 -8.72
C GLY A 145 12.60 -23.96 -7.84
N PRO A 146 13.31 -22.91 -8.26
CA PRO A 146 13.55 -21.75 -7.39
C PRO A 146 12.23 -21.10 -6.95
N LYS A 147 12.06 -20.88 -5.64
CA LYS A 147 10.91 -20.16 -5.08
C LYS A 147 11.14 -18.66 -5.31
N ALA A 148 10.16 -17.98 -5.91
CA ALA A 148 10.17 -16.51 -6.06
C ALA A 148 9.88 -15.85 -4.70
N ARG A 149 10.89 -15.88 -3.81
CA ARG A 149 10.82 -15.29 -2.47
C ARG A 149 11.04 -13.79 -2.59
N TRP A 150 10.08 -13.04 -2.09
CA TRP A 150 10.18 -11.58 -2.04
C TRP A 150 11.06 -11.10 -0.86
N THR A 151 11.38 -11.99 0.07
CA THR A 151 12.23 -11.71 1.22
C THR A 151 13.71 -11.78 0.85
N ALA A 152 14.52 -10.93 1.49
CA ALA A 152 15.97 -10.97 1.43
C ALA A 152 16.55 -11.08 2.85
N PRO A 153 17.74 -11.67 3.05
CA PRO A 153 18.45 -11.58 4.31
C PRO A 153 18.67 -10.12 4.70
N LEU A 154 18.36 -9.77 5.95
CA LEU A 154 18.49 -8.41 6.46
C LEU A 154 19.80 -8.28 7.24
N ASP A 155 20.69 -7.42 6.76
CA ASP A 155 21.81 -6.95 7.56
C ASP A 155 21.34 -6.00 8.68
N ARG A 156 22.22 -5.71 9.64
CA ARG A 156 21.92 -4.81 10.76
C ARG A 156 21.42 -3.44 10.30
N THR A 157 21.95 -2.92 9.19
CA THR A 157 21.53 -1.62 8.65
C THR A 157 20.09 -1.65 8.18
N ARG A 158 19.68 -2.71 7.46
CA ARG A 158 18.29 -2.89 6.99
C ARG A 158 17.29 -3.18 8.10
N LEU A 159 17.76 -3.70 9.22
CA LEU A 159 16.95 -3.86 10.43
C LEU A 159 16.74 -2.54 11.16
N LEU A 160 17.82 -1.77 11.37
CA LEU A 160 17.80 -0.59 12.25
C LEU A 160 17.48 0.73 11.54
N ALA A 161 18.00 0.96 10.33
CA ALA A 161 17.76 2.19 9.56
C ALA A 161 16.28 2.56 9.38
N PRO A 162 15.35 1.62 9.06
CA PRO A 162 13.94 1.96 8.93
C PRO A 162 13.26 2.41 10.23
N ILE A 163 13.85 2.16 11.40
CA ILE A 163 13.27 2.61 12.69
C ILE A 163 13.13 4.14 12.68
N VAL A 164 14.10 4.87 12.13
CA VAL A 164 14.07 6.34 12.09
C VAL A 164 12.85 6.89 11.33
N PRO A 165 12.62 6.57 10.04
CA PRO A 165 11.43 7.03 9.35
C PRO A 165 10.12 6.50 9.94
N VAL A 166 10.09 5.27 10.49
CA VAL A 166 8.88 4.71 11.14
C VAL A 166 8.52 5.49 12.41
N VAL A 167 9.48 5.71 13.31
CA VAL A 167 9.27 6.47 14.54
C VAL A 167 8.91 7.92 14.22
N ALA A 168 9.59 8.54 13.25
CA ALA A 168 9.26 9.90 12.82
C ALA A 168 7.84 10.01 12.28
N TRP A 169 7.37 9.03 11.50
CA TRP A 169 5.99 9.02 11.01
C TRP A 169 5.00 8.91 12.17
N ILE A 170 5.19 7.97 13.09
CA ILE A 170 4.30 7.79 14.26
C ILE A 170 4.27 9.08 15.10
N ALA A 171 5.44 9.64 15.39
CA ALA A 171 5.56 10.85 16.20
C ALA A 171 4.88 12.07 15.56
N LEU A 172 4.97 12.23 14.23
CA LEU A 172 4.41 13.41 13.54
C LEU A 172 2.94 13.23 13.15
N ALA A 173 2.60 12.07 12.58
CA ALA A 173 1.32 11.79 11.91
C ALA A 173 0.30 11.04 12.76
N ARG A 174 0.70 10.56 13.95
CA ARG A 174 -0.25 9.96 14.92
C ARG A 174 -0.24 10.65 16.27
N LEU A 175 0.91 11.12 16.75
CA LEU A 175 1.05 11.74 18.07
C LEU A 175 1.30 13.25 18.01
N GLY A 176 1.51 13.79 16.82
CA GLY A 176 2.09 15.11 16.62
C GLY A 176 1.17 16.07 15.87
N PRO A 177 1.72 17.19 15.37
CA PRO A 177 0.94 18.28 14.78
C PRO A 177 0.32 17.93 13.41
N LEU A 178 0.66 16.77 12.83
CA LEU A 178 0.10 16.29 11.57
C LEU A 178 -0.90 15.14 11.81
N ALA A 179 -1.24 14.84 13.06
CA ALA A 179 -2.21 13.81 13.39
C ALA A 179 -3.64 14.25 13.03
N PRO A 180 -4.49 13.32 12.55
CA PRO A 180 -5.91 13.60 12.41
C PRO A 180 -6.54 13.88 13.79
N PRO A 181 -7.69 14.56 13.84
CA PRO A 181 -8.44 14.76 15.09
C PRO A 181 -8.69 13.44 15.81
N ALA A 182 -8.58 13.45 17.14
CA ALA A 182 -8.77 12.26 17.96
C ALA A 182 -10.23 11.78 17.87
N THR A 183 -10.41 10.46 17.77
CA THR A 183 -11.74 9.86 17.80
C THR A 183 -12.30 9.98 19.22
N SER A 184 -13.55 10.46 19.36
CA SER A 184 -14.20 10.56 20.67
C SER A 184 -14.37 9.19 21.31
N LEU A 185 -13.94 9.03 22.57
CA LEU A 185 -14.10 7.78 23.32
C LEU A 185 -15.58 7.40 23.49
N ALA A 186 -16.47 8.40 23.54
CA ALA A 186 -17.91 8.19 23.70
C ALA A 186 -18.58 7.58 22.46
N SER A 187 -17.96 7.67 21.28
CA SER A 187 -18.47 7.08 20.04
C SER A 187 -17.90 5.69 19.75
N LEU A 188 -17.01 5.18 20.61
CA LEU A 188 -16.38 3.89 20.37
C LEU A 188 -17.32 2.74 20.79
N PRO A 189 -17.35 1.63 20.02
CA PRO A 189 -18.10 0.43 20.41
C PRO A 189 -17.63 -0.16 21.74
N ASP A 190 -18.26 -1.25 22.19
CA ASP A 190 -17.76 -1.95 23.37
C ASP A 190 -16.32 -2.47 23.17
N PRO A 191 -15.53 -2.65 24.26
CA PRO A 191 -14.13 -3.03 24.18
C PRO A 191 -13.86 -4.32 23.40
N VAL A 192 -14.78 -5.29 23.43
CA VAL A 192 -14.61 -6.57 22.72
C VAL A 192 -14.76 -6.34 21.22
N THR A 193 -15.78 -5.58 20.80
CA THR A 193 -15.96 -5.20 19.40
C THR A 193 -14.75 -4.44 18.87
N ILE A 194 -14.20 -3.50 19.63
CA ILE A 194 -13.00 -2.75 19.25
C ILE A 194 -11.79 -3.68 19.11
N ALA A 195 -11.59 -4.61 20.05
CA ALA A 195 -10.48 -5.56 20.00
C ALA A 195 -10.56 -6.46 18.77
N VAL A 196 -11.74 -7.01 18.48
CA VAL A 196 -11.98 -7.87 17.31
C VAL A 196 -11.82 -7.10 16.01
N ALA A 197 -12.43 -5.92 15.89
CA ALA A 197 -12.31 -5.08 14.71
C ALA A 197 -10.84 -4.64 14.48
N SER A 198 -10.13 -4.25 15.54
CA SER A 198 -8.72 -3.88 15.47
C SER A 198 -7.85 -5.04 15.03
N LEU A 199 -8.10 -6.26 15.52
CA LEU A 199 -7.36 -7.45 15.11
C LEU A 199 -7.61 -7.78 13.63
N ILE A 200 -8.88 -7.73 13.19
CA ILE A 200 -9.23 -7.95 11.78
C ILE A 200 -8.55 -6.91 10.90
N THR A 201 -8.58 -5.63 11.27
CA THR A 201 -7.93 -4.54 10.51
C THR A 201 -6.41 -4.68 10.53
N LEU A 202 -5.80 -5.05 11.64
CA LEU A 202 -4.36 -5.33 11.73
C LEU A 202 -3.95 -6.43 10.75
N LEU A 203 -4.68 -7.54 10.72
CA LEU A 203 -4.36 -8.68 9.85
C LEU A 203 -4.65 -8.38 8.38
N THR A 204 -5.79 -7.76 8.08
CA THR A 204 -6.28 -7.59 6.70
C THR A 204 -5.85 -6.29 6.03
N ALA A 205 -5.60 -5.22 6.78
CA ALA A 205 -5.07 -3.96 6.27
C ALA A 205 -3.56 -3.86 6.55
N GLY A 206 -3.16 -4.00 7.81
CA GLY A 206 -1.75 -3.84 8.20
C GLY A 206 -0.81 -4.88 7.59
N VAL A 207 -1.15 -6.17 7.70
CA VAL A 207 -0.27 -7.27 7.26
C VAL A 207 -0.56 -7.68 5.81
N LEU A 208 -1.81 -8.04 5.52
CA LEU A 208 -2.17 -8.62 4.21
C LEU A 208 -1.92 -7.65 3.05
N GLU A 209 -2.29 -6.38 3.19
CA GLU A 209 -2.06 -5.41 2.11
C GLU A 209 -0.57 -5.20 1.87
N GLU A 210 0.26 -5.04 2.92
CA GLU A 210 1.68 -4.83 2.73
C GLU A 210 2.38 -6.07 2.14
N VAL A 211 1.99 -7.28 2.57
CA VAL A 211 2.48 -8.52 1.96
C VAL A 211 2.10 -8.60 0.48
N PHE A 212 0.87 -8.25 0.11
CA PHE A 212 0.41 -8.29 -1.28
C PHE A 212 1.05 -7.19 -2.13
N TYR A 213 0.89 -5.92 -1.75
CA TYR A 213 1.32 -4.79 -2.55
C TYR A 213 2.84 -4.62 -2.57
N ARG A 214 3.54 -4.86 -1.46
CA ARG A 214 5.01 -4.69 -1.36
C ARG A 214 5.73 -5.99 -1.62
N GLY A 215 5.42 -7.00 -0.82
CA GLY A 215 6.05 -8.31 -0.91
C GLY A 215 5.80 -8.94 -2.27
N PHE A 216 4.54 -9.16 -2.65
CA PHE A 216 4.23 -9.88 -3.88
C PHE A 216 4.35 -9.02 -5.14
N LEU A 217 3.57 -7.95 -5.24
CA LEU A 217 3.38 -7.17 -6.46
C LEU A 217 4.57 -6.25 -6.76
N GLN A 218 4.90 -5.33 -5.86
CA GLN A 218 5.95 -4.35 -6.11
C GLN A 218 7.31 -5.02 -6.32
N THR A 219 7.70 -6.00 -5.51
CA THR A 219 8.99 -6.69 -5.66
C THR A 219 9.16 -7.29 -7.06
N ARG A 220 8.10 -7.89 -7.63
CA ARG A 220 8.14 -8.46 -8.98
C ARG A 220 8.17 -7.38 -10.05
N LEU A 221 7.39 -6.31 -9.88
CA LEU A 221 7.44 -5.16 -10.78
C LEU A 221 8.84 -4.53 -10.79
N GLU A 222 9.50 -4.42 -9.64
CA GLU A 222 10.85 -3.85 -9.56
C GLU A 222 11.86 -4.68 -10.35
N SER A 223 11.76 -6.01 -10.33
CA SER A 223 12.60 -6.90 -11.14
C SER A 223 12.29 -6.82 -12.65
N LEU A 224 11.11 -6.33 -13.05
CA LEU A 224 10.69 -6.23 -14.46
C LEU A 224 10.92 -4.84 -15.07
N VAL A 225 10.51 -3.79 -14.37
CA VAL A 225 10.46 -2.41 -14.88
C VAL A 225 11.28 -1.42 -14.06
N GLY A 226 11.96 -1.89 -13.00
CA GLY A 226 12.78 -1.06 -12.12
C GLY A 226 12.02 -0.39 -10.97
N ARG A 227 12.77 0.26 -10.08
CA ARG A 227 12.27 0.77 -8.79
C ARG A 227 11.08 1.73 -8.92
N TRP A 228 11.26 2.85 -9.60
CA TRP A 228 10.28 3.93 -9.58
C TRP A 228 8.97 3.61 -10.30
N PRO A 229 8.98 3.02 -11.52
CA PRO A 229 7.73 2.59 -12.16
C PRO A 229 6.98 1.54 -11.34
N ALA A 230 7.69 0.65 -10.65
CA ALA A 230 7.08 -0.36 -9.79
C ALA A 230 6.42 0.23 -8.54
N ILE A 231 7.11 1.17 -7.85
CA ILE A 231 6.53 1.92 -6.73
C ILE A 231 5.29 2.68 -7.20
N ALA A 232 5.39 3.41 -8.30
CA ALA A 232 4.29 4.21 -8.84
C ALA A 232 3.08 3.34 -9.20
N THR A 233 3.30 2.26 -9.95
CA THR A 233 2.23 1.32 -10.35
C THR A 233 1.59 0.65 -9.13
N SER A 234 2.39 0.14 -8.19
CA SER A 234 1.85 -0.50 -6.97
C SER A 234 1.07 0.50 -6.11
N SER A 235 1.49 1.76 -6.05
CA SER A 235 0.80 2.82 -5.29
C SER A 235 -0.52 3.22 -5.91
N VAL A 236 -0.62 3.28 -7.24
CA VAL A 236 -1.89 3.51 -7.95
C VAL A 236 -2.86 2.35 -7.72
N LEU A 237 -2.39 1.10 -7.80
CA LEU A 237 -3.21 -0.08 -7.52
C LEU A 237 -3.63 -0.18 -6.05
N PHE A 238 -2.78 0.29 -5.14
CA PHE A 238 -3.11 0.43 -3.72
C PHE A 238 -4.18 1.49 -3.49
N ALA A 239 -4.08 2.66 -4.14
CA ALA A 239 -5.16 3.66 -4.10
C ALA A 239 -6.47 3.09 -4.66
N ALA A 240 -6.42 2.38 -5.79
CA ALA A 240 -7.60 1.83 -6.46
C ALA A 240 -8.38 0.80 -5.60
N MET A 241 -7.73 0.01 -4.73
CA MET A 241 -8.48 -0.90 -3.85
C MET A 241 -9.39 -0.17 -2.85
N HIS A 242 -9.11 1.11 -2.56
CA HIS A 242 -9.90 1.93 -1.65
C HIS A 242 -11.16 2.48 -2.30
N ILE A 243 -11.37 2.29 -3.62
CA ILE A 243 -12.59 2.71 -4.33
C ILE A 243 -13.84 2.19 -3.62
N ALA A 244 -13.86 0.89 -3.28
CA ALA A 244 -15.04 0.25 -2.70
C ALA A 244 -15.37 0.68 -1.26
N SER A 245 -14.44 1.38 -0.58
CA SER A 245 -14.63 1.87 0.79
C SER A 245 -14.75 3.39 0.90
N HIS A 246 -14.24 4.16 -0.07
CA HIS A 246 -14.12 5.62 0.03
C HIS A 246 -14.81 6.39 -1.10
N VAL A 247 -15.23 5.75 -2.19
CA VAL A 247 -15.88 6.45 -3.32
C VAL A 247 -17.40 6.36 -3.18
N ARG A 248 -18.04 7.52 -3.12
CA ARG A 248 -19.50 7.66 -3.06
C ARG A 248 -20.06 8.05 -4.42
N ALA A 249 -21.32 7.68 -4.67
CA ALA A 249 -21.95 7.88 -5.98
C ALA A 249 -22.15 9.36 -6.34
N ASP A 250 -22.30 10.22 -5.34
CA ASP A 250 -22.51 11.67 -5.47
C ASP A 250 -21.20 12.46 -5.58
N THR A 251 -20.08 11.93 -5.08
CA THR A 251 -18.77 12.61 -5.05
C THR A 251 -17.65 11.90 -5.81
N VAL A 252 -18.00 11.04 -6.78
CA VAL A 252 -17.07 10.16 -7.51
C VAL A 252 -15.76 10.83 -7.91
N ALA A 253 -15.81 11.99 -8.59
CA ALA A 253 -14.60 12.66 -9.07
C ALA A 253 -13.68 13.14 -7.93
N VAL A 254 -14.27 13.73 -6.89
CA VAL A 254 -13.53 14.23 -5.71
C VAL A 254 -12.97 13.07 -4.90
N ASP A 255 -13.73 12.01 -4.69
CA ASP A 255 -13.29 10.85 -3.92
C ASP A 255 -12.18 10.09 -4.65
N LEU A 256 -12.28 9.92 -5.98
CA LEU A 256 -11.22 9.32 -6.80
C LEU A 256 -9.93 10.15 -6.72
N ALA A 257 -10.03 11.48 -6.81
CA ALA A 257 -8.87 12.34 -6.63
C ALA A 257 -8.30 12.23 -5.21
N THR A 258 -9.16 12.13 -4.20
CA THR A 258 -8.79 12.03 -2.79
C THR A 258 -8.06 10.72 -2.48
N ILE A 259 -8.54 9.57 -2.96
CA ILE A 259 -7.84 8.29 -2.74
C ILE A 259 -6.49 8.27 -3.45
N VAL A 260 -6.35 8.88 -4.63
CA VAL A 260 -5.06 9.01 -5.30
C VAL A 260 -4.13 9.91 -4.49
N ALA A 261 -4.62 11.06 -4.01
CA ALA A 261 -3.83 11.99 -3.24
C ALA A 261 -3.37 11.39 -1.89
N VAL A 262 -4.28 10.79 -1.13
CA VAL A 262 -3.99 10.29 0.23
C VAL A 262 -3.41 8.87 0.17
N GLN A 263 -4.20 7.90 -0.30
CA GLN A 263 -3.79 6.49 -0.30
C GLN A 263 -2.68 6.21 -1.32
N GLY A 264 -2.69 6.89 -2.46
CA GLY A 264 -1.61 6.79 -3.43
C GLY A 264 -0.29 7.33 -2.86
N THR A 265 -0.29 8.49 -2.19
CA THR A 265 0.94 9.05 -1.61
C THR A 265 1.44 8.22 -0.43
N PHE A 266 0.53 7.72 0.42
CA PHE A 266 0.86 6.73 1.45
C PHE A 266 1.48 5.47 0.82
N GLY A 267 0.92 5.00 -0.29
CA GLY A 267 1.47 3.88 -1.07
C GLY A 267 2.88 4.14 -1.60
N VAL A 268 3.18 5.35 -2.07
CA VAL A 268 4.53 5.74 -2.53
C VAL A 268 5.52 5.72 -1.38
N MET A 269 5.12 6.26 -0.22
CA MET A 269 5.91 6.24 1.01
C MET A 269 6.24 4.81 1.46
N GLN A 270 5.21 3.98 1.65
CA GLN A 270 5.35 2.56 2.02
C GLN A 270 6.18 1.78 0.99
N GLY A 271 5.94 2.03 -0.30
CA GLY A 271 6.66 1.43 -1.40
C GLY A 271 8.14 1.77 -1.39
N TYR A 272 8.50 3.02 -1.09
CA TYR A 272 9.90 3.42 -0.99
C TYR A 272 10.59 2.82 0.24
N LEU A 273 9.93 2.79 1.40
CA LEU A 273 10.43 2.09 2.60
C LEU A 273 10.76 0.63 2.30
N TRP A 274 9.81 -0.08 1.67
CA TRP A 274 10.02 -1.46 1.23
C TRP A 274 11.19 -1.59 0.25
N SER A 275 11.20 -0.79 -0.82
CA SER A 275 12.21 -0.87 -1.88
C SER A 275 13.62 -0.54 -1.40
N ARG A 276 13.71 0.34 -0.40
CA ARG A 276 14.98 0.80 0.19
C ARG A 276 15.56 -0.24 1.12
N TYR A 277 14.76 -0.70 2.08
CA TYR A 277 15.25 -1.50 3.20
C TYR A 277 15.05 -2.99 3.02
N ARG A 278 14.06 -3.43 2.22
CA ARG A 278 13.59 -4.83 2.14
C ARG A 278 13.09 -5.40 3.47
N ASN A 279 12.79 -4.52 4.42
CA ASN A 279 12.22 -4.86 5.71
C ASN A 279 10.71 -4.64 5.66
N ILE A 280 9.92 -5.71 5.65
CA ILE A 280 8.45 -5.64 5.57
C ILE A 280 7.83 -5.16 6.88
N TRP A 281 8.52 -5.31 8.00
CA TRP A 281 8.01 -4.87 9.29
C TRP A 281 7.93 -3.36 9.39
N ALA A 282 8.76 -2.62 8.65
CA ALA A 282 8.71 -1.17 8.60
C ALA A 282 7.36 -0.66 8.03
N PRO A 283 6.93 -1.06 6.81
CA PRO A 283 5.63 -0.66 6.32
C PRO A 283 4.46 -1.25 7.12
N ILE A 284 4.56 -2.49 7.60
CA ILE A 284 3.53 -3.09 8.48
C ILE A 284 3.36 -2.25 9.75
N ALA A 285 4.44 -1.84 10.41
CA ALA A 285 4.35 -1.05 11.64
C ALA A 285 3.64 0.29 11.43
N ILE A 286 3.97 1.00 10.35
CA ILE A 286 3.26 2.24 9.98
C ILE A 286 1.80 1.96 9.68
N HIS A 287 1.48 0.92 8.91
CA HIS A 287 0.10 0.62 8.53
C HIS A 287 -0.75 0.15 9.72
N ILE A 288 -0.15 -0.54 10.68
CA ILE A 288 -0.81 -0.84 11.95
C ILE A 288 -1.05 0.46 12.72
N ALA A 289 -0.06 1.35 12.82
CA ALA A 289 -0.21 2.62 13.53
C ALA A 289 -1.28 3.55 12.91
N VAL A 290 -1.46 3.51 11.58
CA VAL A 290 -2.56 4.16 10.86
C VAL A 290 -3.92 3.66 11.34
N ASN A 291 -4.08 2.35 11.47
CA ASN A 291 -5.37 1.70 11.67
C ASN A 291 -5.69 1.36 13.14
N LEU A 292 -4.74 1.54 14.04
CA LEU A 292 -4.92 1.17 15.44
C LEU A 292 -5.69 2.26 16.18
N ILE A 293 -6.99 2.02 16.36
CA ILE A 293 -7.93 2.86 17.12
C ILE A 293 -7.47 3.01 18.59
N TYR A 294 -6.83 1.98 19.16
CA TYR A 294 -6.32 2.02 20.54
C TYR A 294 -5.21 3.04 20.79
N LEU A 295 -4.50 3.52 19.75
CA LEU A 295 -3.54 4.60 19.96
C LEU A 295 -4.24 5.86 20.44
N ASP A 296 -5.43 6.14 19.94
CA ASP A 296 -6.24 7.31 20.34
C ASP A 296 -6.69 7.18 21.80
N MET A 297 -6.91 5.95 22.30
CA MET A 297 -7.26 5.67 23.70
C MET A 297 -6.10 5.82 24.70
N LEU A 298 -4.85 5.68 24.25
CA LEU A 298 -3.67 5.78 25.11
C LEU A 298 -3.20 7.21 25.33
N ILE A 299 -3.68 8.14 24.50
CA ILE A 299 -3.26 9.55 24.46
C ILE A 299 -4.39 10.53 24.84
N SER A 300 -5.59 10.00 25.12
CA SER A 300 -6.75 10.74 25.66
C SER A 300 -6.86 10.57 27.17
#